data_AF-A0A7Y3EF00-F1
#
_entry.id   AF-A0A7Y3EF00-F1
#
_cell.length_a   1.000
_cell.length_b   1.000
_cell.length_c   1.000
_cell.angle_alpha   90.00
_cell.angle_beta   90.00
_cell.angle_gamma   90.00
#
_symmetry.space_group_name_H-M   'P 1'
#
loop_
_entity.id
_entity.type
_entity.pdbx_description
1 polymer ?
#
loop_
_entity_poly.entity_id
_entity_poly.type
_entity_poly.pdbx_seq_one_letter_code
_entity_poly.pdbx_strand_id
1 'polypeptide(L)'
;MDRRHFLRATAALPLAGALPFGTSAPGRSQFRQEYPSSIDGLGEIRLDYEPALLDEIIGSGMRCCVVTVGNPGLYGSDAFPDMAAEIDAYEAHIDAHPNRLMRVRSVADIDRAVES
;
A
#
# COMPACT_ATOMS: atom_id res chain seq x y z
N MET A 1 15.33 -19.48 12.25
CA MET A 1 16.61 -18.95 11.72
C MET A 1 16.71 -17.49 12.11
N ASP A 2 17.75 -17.10 12.86
CA ASP A 2 17.92 -15.74 13.40
C ASP A 2 18.56 -14.81 12.35
N ARG A 3 17.86 -13.73 12.01
CA ARG A 3 18.26 -12.68 11.04
C ARG A 3 19.66 -12.11 11.26
N ARG A 4 20.18 -12.19 12.49
CA ARG A 4 21.51 -11.67 12.85
C ARG A 4 22.67 -12.51 12.32
N HIS A 5 22.42 -13.78 11.94
CA HIS A 5 23.46 -14.66 11.42
C HIS A 5 23.76 -14.43 9.93
N PHE A 6 22.82 -13.86 9.16
CA PHE A 6 22.98 -13.67 7.71
C PHE A 6 23.92 -12.49 7.36
N LEU A 7 23.87 -11.41 8.14
CA LEU A 7 24.69 -10.20 7.90
C LEU A 7 26.18 -10.37 8.27
N ARG A 8 26.56 -11.47 8.94
CA ARG A 8 27.96 -11.75 9.28
C ARG A 8 28.74 -12.52 8.21
N ALA A 9 28.06 -13.01 7.17
CA ALA A 9 28.71 -13.81 6.12
C ALA A 9 29.42 -12.99 5.03
N THR A 10 29.21 -11.67 4.97
CA THR A 10 29.73 -10.82 3.87
C THR A 10 30.99 -10.02 4.20
N ALA A 11 31.57 -10.21 5.39
CA ALA A 11 32.70 -9.40 5.87
C ALA A 11 34.03 -10.19 5.95
N ALA A 12 34.28 -11.11 5.01
CA ALA A 12 35.58 -11.77 4.93
C ALA A 12 36.07 -11.90 3.48
N LEU A 13 37.30 -11.39 3.28
CA LEU A 13 38.32 -11.69 2.27
C LEU A 13 38.47 -10.72 1.06
N PRO A 14 39.71 -10.50 0.57
CA PRO A 14 40.51 -9.32 0.95
C PRO A 14 41.03 -8.48 -0.25
N LEU A 15 41.69 -7.39 0.12
CA LEU A 15 42.47 -6.45 -0.70
C LEU A 15 43.45 -7.14 -1.67
N ALA A 16 43.25 -7.03 -2.99
CA ALA A 16 44.30 -7.17 -4.00
C ALA A 16 43.89 -6.52 -5.34
N GLY A 17 44.69 -5.55 -5.80
CA GLY A 17 44.68 -5.11 -7.21
C GLY A 17 44.40 -3.63 -7.42
N ALA A 18 45.44 -2.81 -7.33
CA ALA A 18 45.44 -1.44 -7.82
C ALA A 18 45.49 -1.42 -9.36
N LEU A 19 44.50 -0.79 -10.02
CA LEU A 19 44.66 -0.16 -11.34
C LEU A 19 43.67 1.04 -11.45
N PRO A 20 44.11 2.21 -11.96
CA PRO A 20 43.29 3.42 -12.02
C PRO A 20 42.65 3.56 -13.39
N PHE A 21 41.36 3.29 -13.54
CA PHE A 21 40.61 3.68 -14.73
C PHE A 21 39.16 4.03 -14.38
N GLY A 22 38.78 5.25 -14.73
CA GLY A 22 37.40 5.72 -14.82
C GLY A 22 36.77 6.11 -13.49
N THR A 23 36.79 7.41 -13.19
CA THR A 23 35.79 8.02 -12.30
C THR A 23 34.42 7.93 -12.98
N SER A 24 33.82 6.75 -12.94
CA SER A 24 32.39 6.58 -13.13
C SER A 24 31.75 7.20 -11.90
N ALA A 25 31.24 8.42 -12.03
CA ALA A 25 30.37 8.99 -11.02
C ALA A 25 29.31 7.92 -10.69
N PRO A 26 29.08 7.58 -9.41
CA PRO A 26 28.02 6.65 -9.09
C PRO A 26 26.74 7.31 -9.60
N GLY A 27 26.17 6.74 -10.67
CA GLY A 27 24.81 7.03 -11.05
C GLY A 27 24.02 6.86 -9.76
N ARG A 28 23.34 7.92 -9.32
CA ARG A 28 22.33 7.80 -8.28
C ARG A 28 21.35 6.76 -8.81
N SER A 29 21.53 5.50 -8.43
CA SER A 29 20.42 4.57 -8.42
C SER A 29 19.45 5.24 -7.47
N GLN A 30 18.42 5.85 -8.03
CA GLN A 30 17.19 6.08 -7.31
C GLN A 30 16.76 4.68 -6.90
N PHE A 31 17.26 4.22 -5.74
CA PHE A 31 16.57 3.20 -5.00
C PHE A 31 15.20 3.83 -4.78
N ARG A 32 14.25 3.51 -5.66
CA ARG A 32 12.82 3.58 -5.36
C ARG A 32 12.77 2.99 -3.97
N GLN A 33 12.46 3.80 -2.96
CA GLN A 33 12.24 3.22 -1.65
C GLN A 33 11.07 2.27 -1.89
N GLU A 34 11.40 0.99 -1.97
CA GLU A 34 10.47 -0.11 -1.82
C GLU A 34 9.99 -0.01 -0.38
N TYR A 35 9.18 1.00 -0.09
CA TYR A 35 8.36 0.97 1.09
C TYR A 35 7.52 -0.28 0.93
N PRO A 36 7.65 -1.27 1.83
CA PRO A 36 6.74 -2.41 1.78
C PRO A 36 5.33 -1.84 1.82
N SER A 37 4.55 -2.11 0.79
CA SER A 37 3.17 -1.64 0.67
C SER A 37 2.41 -2.07 1.91
N SER A 38 2.03 -1.11 2.76
CA SER A 38 1.25 -1.40 3.95
C SER A 38 -0.22 -1.53 3.57
N ILE A 39 -0.78 -2.66 3.97
CA ILE A 39 -2.18 -3.00 3.78
C ILE A 39 -2.81 -3.09 5.16
N ASP A 40 -3.81 -2.27 5.42
CA ASP A 40 -4.70 -2.49 6.57
C ASP A 40 -5.73 -3.55 6.20
N GLY A 41 -5.69 -4.69 6.88
CA GLY A 41 -6.54 -5.85 6.60
C GLY A 41 -7.94 -5.76 7.23
N LEU A 42 -8.19 -4.79 8.11
CA LEU A 42 -9.48 -4.59 8.77
C LEU A 42 -9.65 -3.10 9.12
N GLY A 43 -9.35 -2.23 8.16
CA GLY A 43 -9.44 -0.80 8.36
C GLY A 43 -10.84 -0.27 8.08
N GLU A 44 -11.10 0.96 8.53
CA GLU A 44 -12.36 1.67 8.26
C GLU A 44 -12.03 2.98 7.54
N ILE A 45 -12.37 3.06 6.25
CA ILE A 45 -12.48 4.33 5.52
C ILE A 45 -13.95 4.67 5.48
N ARG A 46 -14.36 5.73 6.19
CA ARG A 46 -15.76 6.12 6.23
C ARG A 46 -16.08 7.06 5.07
N LEU A 47 -17.33 6.97 4.61
CA LEU A 47 -17.84 7.79 3.50
C LEU A 47 -17.93 9.29 3.84
N ASP A 48 -17.91 9.62 5.13
CA ASP A 48 -18.00 10.97 5.69
C ASP A 48 -16.65 11.56 6.11
N TYR A 49 -15.54 10.89 5.79
CA TYR A 49 -14.21 11.43 6.07
C TYR A 49 -13.94 12.69 5.24
N GLU A 50 -13.46 13.72 5.94
CA GLU A 50 -12.99 14.94 5.30
C GLU A 50 -11.80 14.64 4.39
N PRO A 51 -11.68 15.32 3.23
CA PRO A 51 -10.59 15.10 2.28
C PRO A 51 -9.19 15.19 2.91
N ALA A 52 -9.00 16.07 3.89
CA ALA A 52 -7.71 16.24 4.59
C ALA A 52 -7.28 14.97 5.35
N LEU A 53 -8.24 14.23 5.94
CA LEU A 53 -7.93 12.99 6.64
C LEU A 53 -7.50 11.89 5.65
N LEU A 54 -8.12 11.83 4.48
CA LEU A 54 -7.69 10.92 3.41
C LEU A 54 -6.26 11.24 2.96
N ASP A 55 -5.92 12.53 2.84
CA ASP A 55 -4.58 12.98 2.47
C ASP A 55 -3.54 12.61 3.57
N GLU A 56 -3.90 12.71 4.85
CA GLU A 56 -3.06 12.26 5.97
C GLU A 56 -2.84 10.74 5.94
N ILE A 57 -3.90 9.98 5.67
CA ILE A 57 -3.83 8.51 5.53
C ILE A 57 -2.88 8.13 4.39
N ILE A 58 -3.00 8.77 3.22
CA ILE A 58 -2.11 8.54 2.07
C ILE A 58 -0.66 8.92 2.43
N GLY A 59 -0.49 10.06 3.11
CA GLY A 59 0.79 10.59 3.57
C GLY A 59 1.48 9.72 4.64
N SER A 60 0.71 8.93 5.40
CA SER A 60 1.25 7.99 6.40
C SER A 60 2.04 6.83 5.78
N GLY A 61 1.89 6.60 4.47
CA GLY A 61 2.46 5.47 3.76
C GLY A 61 1.49 4.29 3.59
N MET A 62 0.24 4.38 4.08
CA MET A 62 -0.80 3.38 3.79
C MET A 62 -1.10 3.33 2.29
N ARG A 63 -1.20 2.11 1.73
CA ARG A 63 -1.43 1.90 0.29
C ARG A 63 -2.69 1.14 -0.04
N CYS A 64 -3.19 0.33 0.89
CA CYS A 64 -4.45 -0.36 0.72
C CYS A 64 -5.15 -0.51 2.07
N CYS A 65 -6.48 -0.45 2.05
CA CYS A 65 -7.33 -0.70 3.20
C CYS A 65 -8.45 -1.63 2.77
N VAL A 66 -8.62 -2.74 3.49
CA VAL A 66 -9.76 -3.64 3.32
C VAL A 66 -10.90 -3.09 4.16
N VAL A 67 -11.89 -2.51 3.48
CA VAL A 67 -13.10 -1.99 4.12
C VAL A 67 -14.09 -3.11 4.31
N THR A 68 -14.61 -3.23 5.54
CA THR A 68 -15.69 -4.17 5.86
C THR A 68 -17.02 -3.57 5.45
N VAL A 69 -17.87 -4.36 4.78
CA VAL A 69 -19.24 -3.98 4.39
C VAL A 69 -20.24 -4.97 4.98
N GLY A 70 -21.45 -4.50 5.23
CA GLY A 70 -22.56 -5.20 5.85
C GLY A 70 -22.65 -4.94 7.36
N ASN A 71 -23.87 -4.73 7.84
CA ASN A 71 -24.14 -4.62 9.27
C ASN A 71 -24.18 -6.00 9.95
N PRO A 72 -23.26 -6.32 10.89
CA PRO A 72 -23.22 -7.62 11.55
C PRO A 72 -24.43 -7.89 12.47
N GLY A 73 -25.24 -6.86 12.77
CA GLY A 73 -26.49 -6.98 13.51
C GLY A 73 -27.71 -7.33 12.66
N LEU A 74 -27.61 -7.26 11.32
CA LEU A 74 -28.68 -7.65 10.41
C LEU A 74 -28.57 -9.13 10.03
N TYR A 75 -29.71 -9.76 9.83
CA TYR A 75 -29.83 -11.17 9.46
C TYR A 75 -31.07 -11.40 8.59
N GLY A 76 -31.14 -12.55 7.93
CA GLY A 76 -32.29 -12.92 7.11
C GLY A 76 -32.39 -12.08 5.82
N SER A 77 -33.62 -11.70 5.46
CA SER A 77 -33.92 -10.98 4.20
C SER A 77 -33.28 -9.59 4.11
N ASP A 78 -32.94 -8.98 5.25
CA ASP A 78 -32.56 -7.57 5.31
C ASP A 78 -31.05 -7.38 5.19
N ALA A 79 -30.26 -8.42 5.49
CA ALA A 79 -28.80 -8.35 5.49
C ALA A 79 -28.21 -8.14 4.08
N PHE A 80 -28.76 -8.83 3.06
CA PHE A 80 -28.24 -8.74 1.70
C PHE A 80 -28.52 -7.38 1.04
N PRO A 81 -29.75 -6.83 1.06
CA PRO A 81 -30.02 -5.50 0.52
C PRO A 81 -29.20 -4.40 1.19
N ASP A 82 -29.00 -4.47 2.51
CA ASP A 82 -28.19 -3.52 3.28
C ASP A 82 -26.71 -3.53 2.82
N MET A 83 -26.08 -4.72 2.81
CA MET A 83 -24.71 -4.88 2.32
C MET A 83 -24.55 -4.44 0.86
N ALA A 84 -25.52 -4.75 -0.01
CA ALA A 84 -25.48 -4.33 -1.42
C ALA A 84 -25.53 -2.80 -1.55
N ALA A 85 -26.42 -2.14 -0.79
CA ALA A 85 -26.49 -0.68 -0.77
C ALA A 85 -25.21 -0.03 -0.25
N GLU A 86 -24.56 -0.64 0.75
CA GLU A 86 -23.28 -0.17 1.26
C GLU A 86 -22.15 -0.30 0.23
N ILE A 87 -22.08 -1.43 -0.49
CA ILE A 87 -21.14 -1.61 -1.62
C ILE A 87 -21.34 -0.52 -2.67
N ASP A 88 -22.59 -0.27 -3.08
CA ASP A 88 -22.90 0.77 -4.07
C ASP A 88 -22.48 2.17 -3.59
N ALA A 89 -22.64 2.46 -2.30
CA ALA A 89 -22.21 3.73 -1.71
C ALA A 89 -20.67 3.89 -1.74
N TYR A 90 -19.91 2.83 -1.43
CA TYR A 90 -18.46 2.84 -1.55
C TYR A 90 -17.99 2.97 -3.00
N GLU A 91 -18.62 2.25 -3.92
CA GLU A 91 -18.33 2.34 -5.35
C GLU A 91 -18.52 3.77 -5.86
N ALA A 92 -19.62 4.42 -5.50
CA ALA A 92 -19.88 5.82 -5.83
C ALA A 92 -18.88 6.79 -5.18
N HIS A 93 -18.49 6.54 -3.92
CA HIS A 93 -17.52 7.37 -3.21
C HIS A 93 -16.11 7.27 -3.84
N ILE A 94 -15.71 6.08 -4.28
CA ILE A 94 -14.44 5.89 -5.01
C ILE A 94 -14.48 6.64 -6.35
N ASP A 95 -15.58 6.53 -7.11
CA ASP A 95 -15.75 7.26 -8.38
C ASP A 95 -15.74 8.79 -8.22
N ALA A 96 -16.25 9.30 -7.12
CA ALA A 96 -16.27 10.72 -6.83
C ALA A 96 -14.87 11.29 -6.48
N HIS A 97 -13.92 10.43 -6.08
CA HIS A 97 -12.60 10.85 -5.58
C HIS A 97 -11.43 10.15 -6.31
N PRO A 98 -11.36 10.19 -7.65
CA PRO A 98 -10.35 9.45 -8.41
C PRO A 98 -8.91 9.91 -8.17
N ASN A 99 -8.73 11.12 -7.62
CA ASN A 99 -7.41 11.65 -7.26
C ASN A 99 -6.88 11.11 -5.92
N ARG A 100 -7.68 10.34 -5.17
CA ARG A 100 -7.33 9.82 -3.83
C ARG A 100 -7.62 8.34 -3.68
N LEU A 101 -8.70 7.87 -4.31
CA LEU A 101 -9.22 6.52 -4.12
C LEU A 101 -9.20 5.76 -5.44
N MET A 102 -8.91 4.47 -5.33
CA MET A 102 -8.92 3.52 -6.44
C MET A 102 -9.51 2.21 -5.97
N ARG A 103 -10.29 1.56 -6.84
CA ARG A 103 -10.78 0.19 -6.60
C ARG A 103 -9.64 -0.79 -6.73
N VAL A 104 -9.59 -1.74 -5.79
CA VAL A 104 -8.62 -2.82 -5.78
C VAL A 104 -9.35 -4.15 -5.91
N ARG A 105 -9.07 -4.89 -6.99
CA ARG A 105 -9.60 -6.23 -7.27
C ARG A 105 -8.49 -7.27 -7.43
N SER A 106 -7.24 -6.81 -7.51
CA SER A 106 -6.04 -7.63 -7.64
C SER A 106 -4.84 -6.93 -7.00
N VAL A 107 -3.78 -7.69 -6.70
CA VAL A 107 -2.51 -7.12 -6.20
C VAL A 107 -1.91 -6.11 -7.20
N ALA A 108 -2.08 -6.33 -8.49
CA ALA A 108 -1.61 -5.42 -9.53
C ALA A 108 -2.28 -4.02 -9.43
N ASP A 109 -3.46 -3.92 -8.84
CA ASP A 109 -4.11 -2.62 -8.63
C ASP A 109 -3.42 -1.81 -7.53
N ILE A 110 -2.89 -2.48 -6.51
CA ILE A 110 -2.10 -1.86 -5.44
C ILE A 110 -0.79 -1.33 -6.02
N ASP A 111 -0.14 -2.11 -6.89
CA ASP A 111 1.09 -1.67 -7.57
C ASP A 111 0.82 -0.41 -8.41
N ARG A 112 -0.30 -0.37 -9.15
CA ARG A 112 -0.71 0.81 -9.94
C ARG A 112 -0.97 2.04 -9.07
N ALA A 113 -1.63 1.88 -7.93
CA ALA A 113 -1.91 2.99 -7.01
C ALA A 113 -0.64 3.60 -6.38
N VAL A 114 0.46 2.86 -6.32
CA VAL A 114 1.77 3.37 -5.87
C VAL A 114 2.48 4.19 -6.95
N GLU A 115 2.13 3.98 -8.22
CA GLU A 115 2.78 4.60 -9.37
C GLU A 115 2.09 5.87 -9.89
N SER A 116 0.82 6.07 -9.51
CA SER A 116 0.02 7.27 -9.79
C SER A 116 0.31 8.39 -8.79
#